data_AF-A0A5S4FU03-F1
#
_entry.id   AF-A0A5S4FU03-F1
#
_cell.length_a   1.000
_cell.length_b   1.000
_cell.length_c   1.000
_cell.angle_alpha   90.00
_cell.angle_beta   90.00
_cell.angle_gamma   90.00
#
_symmetry.space_group_name_H-M   'P 1'
#
loop_
_entity.id
_entity.type
_entity.pdbx_description
1 polymer ?
#
loop_
_entity_poly.entity_id
_entity_poly.type
_entity_poly.pdbx_seq_one_letter_code
_entity_poly.pdbx_strand_id
1 'polypeptide(L)'
;MTDRMFAELKPAALDELTEEAYRRRRSADLARAFASPRPAPRRRSRRPFLLLAGTVAAGLTAAATVVALSGESAAPRPPTPTPLAAQPVSPRSFLLAAATTAMREPATSGRYWYVRERTSYRVQSLPSDYQAKIKALVQEQKRTEERLKGDSDGLAAAKKEFERKVTELKMAELPYLAFAADTRESWRAMKQGEPGRTVSNQDVAVTFGSPADEAAWQAAGSPKLVDEEARTRVDDTERVLSIDNPSLTLQNLSALPGAKDTLKRKLDALWQSSPNTANADKNGYLWQTAVDLMTAPLQPGTRSALFEALADQPGITSQGQATDTLGRTGVALSAPTAHTITVRLIIDSETAELLQYEMWDRERPMLKVTLEQMGWSDTLGERPKG
;
A
#
# COMPACT_ATOMS: atom_id res chain seq x y z
N MET A 1 9.69 -10.60 0.71
CA MET A 1 8.36 -10.35 0.10
C MET A 1 7.19 -10.95 0.90
N THR A 2 7.37 -12.07 1.60
CA THR A 2 6.40 -12.59 2.58
C THR A 2 6.11 -11.62 3.75
N ASP A 3 7.09 -10.78 4.13
CA ASP A 3 6.96 -9.92 5.30
C ASP A 3 5.86 -8.85 5.22
N ARG A 4 5.57 -8.31 4.03
CA ARG A 4 4.52 -7.30 3.84
C ARG A 4 3.12 -7.90 4.00
N MET A 5 2.89 -9.04 3.36
CA MET A 5 1.67 -9.84 3.51
C MET A 5 1.42 -10.17 4.98
N PHE A 6 2.46 -10.53 5.75
CA PHE A 6 2.30 -10.84 7.17
C PHE A 6 2.16 -9.61 8.08
N ALA A 7 2.76 -8.47 7.73
CA ALA A 7 2.57 -7.22 8.47
C ALA A 7 1.12 -6.74 8.35
N GLU A 8 0.52 -6.84 7.16
CA GLU A 8 -0.88 -6.45 6.93
C GLU A 8 -1.89 -7.48 7.48
N LEU A 9 -1.55 -8.78 7.53
CA LEU A 9 -2.43 -9.84 8.05
C LEU A 9 -2.44 -9.98 9.58
N LYS A 10 -1.54 -9.31 10.33
CA LYS A 10 -1.49 -9.40 11.80
C LYS A 10 -1.17 -8.05 12.46
N PRO A 11 -2.05 -7.04 12.35
CA PRO A 11 -1.68 -5.68 12.65
C PRO A 11 -1.85 -5.27 14.12
N ALA A 12 -1.98 -6.21 15.08
CA ALA A 12 -2.16 -5.86 16.49
C ALA A 12 -1.24 -6.65 17.46
N ALA A 13 -1.06 -7.95 17.25
CA ALA A 13 -0.16 -8.77 18.07
C ALA A 13 1.30 -8.74 17.56
N LEU A 14 1.51 -8.43 16.27
CA LEU A 14 2.85 -8.33 15.69
C LEU A 14 3.47 -6.96 16.01
N ASP A 15 2.69 -5.86 15.93
CA ASP A 15 3.13 -4.48 16.19
C ASP A 15 3.95 -4.31 17.48
N GLU A 16 3.60 -4.95 18.60
CA GLU A 16 4.39 -4.81 19.84
C GLU A 16 5.74 -5.53 19.79
N LEU A 17 5.80 -6.71 19.18
CA LEU A 17 7.00 -7.53 19.14
C LEU A 17 7.92 -7.15 17.97
N THR A 18 7.36 -6.73 16.84
CA THR A 18 8.13 -6.26 15.67
C THR A 18 8.57 -4.83 15.83
N GLU A 19 7.79 -3.90 16.38
CA GLU A 19 8.25 -2.49 16.52
C GLU A 19 9.36 -2.34 17.56
N GLU A 20 9.33 -3.10 18.65
CA GLU A 20 10.43 -3.16 19.63
C GLU A 20 11.71 -3.74 19.01
N ALA A 21 11.59 -4.82 18.22
CA ALA A 21 12.71 -5.44 17.51
C ALA A 21 13.22 -4.57 16.34
N TYR A 22 12.32 -3.87 15.66
CA TYR A 22 12.60 -2.94 14.56
C TYR A 22 13.27 -1.67 15.09
N ARG A 23 12.84 -1.12 16.24
CA ARG A 23 13.53 -0.04 16.97
C ARG A 23 14.97 -0.40 17.32
N ARG A 24 15.21 -1.62 17.80
CA ARG A 24 16.56 -2.11 18.15
C ARG A 24 17.46 -2.31 16.93
N ARG A 25 16.91 -2.76 15.79
CA ARG A 25 17.68 -2.85 14.54
C ARG A 25 17.94 -1.46 13.94
N ARG A 26 16.95 -0.56 13.95
CA ARG A 26 17.08 0.81 13.44
C ARG A 26 18.15 1.62 14.16
N SER A 27 18.26 1.53 15.49
CA SER A 27 19.34 2.23 16.22
C SER A 27 20.72 1.70 15.84
N ALA A 28 20.87 0.39 15.68
CA ALA A 28 22.11 -0.25 15.25
C ALA A 28 22.46 0.05 13.78
N ASP A 29 21.46 0.08 12.90
CA ASP A 29 21.62 0.37 11.48
C ASP A 29 21.88 1.86 11.23
N LEU A 30 21.25 2.76 11.99
CA LEU A 30 21.57 4.19 12.00
C LEU A 30 22.98 4.43 12.54
N ALA A 31 23.37 3.79 13.65
CA ALA A 31 24.73 3.87 14.16
C ALA A 31 25.76 3.37 13.12
N ARG A 32 25.45 2.30 12.38
CA ARG A 32 26.30 1.77 11.31
C ARG A 32 26.34 2.68 10.08
N ALA A 33 25.23 3.32 9.72
CA ALA A 33 25.16 4.30 8.64
C ALA A 33 25.93 5.59 8.97
N PHE A 34 25.95 6.02 10.24
CA PHE A 34 26.73 7.17 10.70
C PHE A 34 28.21 6.84 11.01
N ALA A 35 28.53 5.58 11.33
CA ALA A 35 29.90 5.13 11.55
C ALA A 35 30.63 4.73 10.25
N SER A 36 29.93 4.62 9.13
CA SER A 36 30.55 4.37 7.83
C SER A 36 31.21 5.65 7.31
N PRO A 37 32.55 5.71 7.14
CA PRO A 37 33.19 6.87 6.54
C PRO A 37 32.67 7.02 5.10
N ARG A 38 32.03 8.14 4.79
CA ARG A 38 31.69 8.47 3.39
C ARG A 38 32.97 8.40 2.55
N PRO A 39 33.02 7.66 1.43
CA PRO A 39 34.11 7.81 0.49
C PRO A 39 34.09 9.25 -0.04
N ALA A 40 35.20 9.97 0.15
CA ALA A 40 35.35 11.34 -0.30
C ALA A 40 35.12 11.43 -1.83
N PRO A 41 34.36 12.43 -2.32
CA PRO A 41 34.14 12.58 -3.75
C PRO A 41 35.46 12.86 -4.46
N ARG A 42 35.83 12.01 -5.42
CA ARG A 42 36.92 12.25 -6.36
C ARG A 42 36.58 13.49 -7.21
N ARG A 43 37.24 14.60 -6.90
CA ARG A 43 37.30 15.82 -7.73
C ARG A 43 37.77 15.43 -9.14
N ARG A 44 36.90 15.58 -10.15
CA ARG A 44 37.33 15.69 -11.56
C ARG A 44 36.87 17.02 -12.14
N SER A 45 37.81 17.57 -12.91
CA SER A 45 37.99 18.96 -13.29
C SER A 45 36.87 19.53 -14.16
N ARG A 46 36.52 20.79 -13.91
CA ARG A 46 35.67 21.64 -14.76
C ARG A 46 36.46 22.10 -15.99
N ARG A 47 35.82 22.10 -17.16
CA ARG A 47 36.13 23.06 -18.24
C ARG A 47 34.84 23.69 -18.76
N PRO A 48 34.86 24.98 -19.14
CA PRO A 48 33.66 25.74 -19.48
C PRO A 48 33.37 25.67 -20.98
N PHE A 49 32.10 25.75 -21.36
CA PHE A 49 31.70 26.29 -22.65
C PHE A 49 30.58 27.30 -22.44
N LEU A 50 30.87 28.54 -22.82
CA LEU A 50 29.93 29.63 -23.06
C LEU A 50 29.32 29.44 -24.45
N LEU A 51 28.07 29.92 -24.63
CA LEU A 51 27.49 30.66 -25.78
C LEU A 51 25.95 30.62 -25.60
N LEU A 52 25.31 31.68 -25.09
CA LEU A 52 24.73 32.83 -25.80
C LEU A 52 23.59 32.53 -26.80
N ALA A 53 22.41 33.06 -26.42
CA ALA A 53 21.42 33.82 -27.21
C ALA A 53 20.56 33.12 -28.29
N GLY A 54 19.25 33.41 -28.23
CA GLY A 54 18.32 33.21 -29.36
C GLY A 54 16.84 33.27 -28.96
N THR A 55 16.30 34.46 -28.77
CA THR A 55 14.85 34.76 -28.74
C THR A 55 14.29 34.88 -30.16
N VAL A 56 13.15 34.25 -30.47
CA VAL A 56 12.18 34.74 -31.49
C VAL A 56 10.75 34.36 -31.06
N ALA A 57 9.84 35.31 -31.27
CA ALA A 57 8.41 35.29 -30.97
C ALA A 57 7.53 34.97 -32.22
N ALA A 58 6.22 34.85 -31.99
CA ALA A 58 5.09 34.82 -32.95
C ALA A 58 4.96 33.52 -33.77
N GLY A 59 3.78 33.00 -34.09
CA GLY A 59 2.39 33.44 -33.96
C GLY A 59 1.51 32.58 -34.88
N LEU A 60 0.20 32.82 -34.81
CA LEU A 60 -0.88 32.44 -35.75
C LEU A 60 -1.69 31.16 -35.51
N THR A 61 -2.98 31.48 -35.35
CA THR A 61 -4.24 30.75 -35.39
C THR A 61 -4.50 29.97 -36.68
N ALA A 62 -5.23 28.86 -36.58
CA ALA A 62 -6.17 28.43 -37.62
C ALA A 62 -7.38 27.74 -36.98
N ALA A 63 -8.54 28.39 -37.13
CA ALA A 63 -9.85 27.83 -36.85
C ALA A 63 -10.23 26.82 -37.93
N ALA A 64 -10.81 25.69 -37.53
CA ALA A 64 -11.49 24.78 -38.45
C ALA A 64 -12.96 24.67 -38.01
N THR A 65 -13.80 25.44 -38.71
CA THR A 65 -15.24 25.27 -38.79
C THR A 65 -15.55 23.95 -39.47
N VAL A 66 -16.33 23.07 -38.83
CA VAL A 66 -17.01 21.97 -39.51
C VAL A 66 -18.51 22.25 -39.49
N VAL A 67 -19.04 22.24 -40.70
CA VAL A 67 -20.41 22.55 -41.13
C VAL A 67 -21.40 21.52 -40.55
N ALA A 68 -22.49 22.03 -40.01
CA ALA A 68 -23.70 21.25 -39.73
C ALA A 68 -24.39 20.92 -41.07
N LEU A 69 -24.64 19.63 -41.31
CA LEU A 69 -25.59 19.17 -42.31
C LEU A 69 -26.74 18.48 -41.57
N SER A 70 -27.85 19.20 -41.47
CA SER A 70 -29.16 18.66 -41.16
C SER A 70 -29.66 17.85 -42.36
N GLY A 71 -29.96 16.57 -42.16
CA GLY A 71 -30.69 15.73 -43.09
C GLY A 71 -31.72 14.93 -42.30
N GLU A 72 -32.99 15.16 -42.58
CA GLU A 72 -34.14 14.69 -41.81
C GLU A 72 -34.65 13.32 -42.26
N SER A 73 -35.19 12.58 -41.29
CA SER A 73 -36.17 11.49 -41.39
C SER A 73 -35.79 10.16 -42.06
N ALA A 74 -35.61 9.15 -41.20
CA ALA A 74 -36.50 7.99 -41.18
C ALA A 74 -36.38 7.30 -39.81
N ALA A 75 -37.49 7.18 -39.07
CA ALA A 75 -37.54 6.44 -37.82
C ALA A 75 -37.81 4.94 -38.08
N PRO A 76 -36.98 4.03 -37.54
CA PRO A 76 -37.41 2.66 -37.27
C PRO A 76 -37.35 2.35 -35.77
N ARG A 77 -38.51 1.91 -35.24
CA ARG A 77 -38.81 1.01 -34.11
C ARG A 77 -37.83 0.98 -32.90
N PRO A 78 -38.31 1.12 -31.64
CA PRO A 78 -37.44 1.10 -30.47
C PRO A 78 -36.67 -0.23 -30.38
N PRO A 79 -35.33 -0.22 -30.27
CA PRO A 79 -34.60 -1.41 -29.89
C PRO A 79 -34.96 -1.74 -28.44
N THR A 80 -35.31 -2.99 -28.20
CA THR A 80 -35.28 -3.62 -26.89
C THR A 80 -33.97 -3.22 -26.20
N PRO A 81 -33.95 -2.77 -24.93
CA PRO A 81 -32.71 -2.46 -24.25
C PRO A 81 -31.92 -3.76 -24.08
N THR A 82 -31.04 -4.05 -25.04
CA THR A 82 -29.87 -4.88 -24.83
C THR A 82 -29.16 -4.26 -23.64
N PRO A 83 -28.81 -5.02 -22.57
CA PRO A 83 -27.96 -4.46 -21.53
C PRO A 83 -26.71 -3.96 -22.25
N LEU A 84 -26.50 -2.65 -22.20
CA LEU A 84 -25.32 -2.03 -22.77
C LEU A 84 -24.16 -2.73 -22.08
N ALA A 85 -23.46 -3.62 -22.80
CA ALA A 85 -22.22 -4.18 -22.30
C ALA A 85 -21.38 -2.96 -21.93
N ALA A 86 -21.08 -2.82 -20.64
CA ALA A 86 -20.31 -1.69 -20.13
C ALA A 86 -19.08 -1.56 -21.02
N GLN A 87 -18.95 -0.42 -21.71
CA GLN A 87 -17.83 -0.17 -22.61
C GLN A 87 -16.54 -0.49 -21.83
N PRO A 88 -15.65 -1.35 -22.35
CA PRO A 88 -14.46 -1.73 -21.62
C PRO A 88 -13.64 -0.47 -21.34
N VAL A 89 -13.58 -0.07 -20.07
CA VAL A 89 -12.82 1.10 -19.64
C VAL A 89 -11.34 0.78 -19.82
N SER A 90 -10.70 1.41 -20.80
CA SER A 90 -9.25 1.30 -21.02
C SER A 90 -8.50 1.71 -19.73
N PRO A 91 -7.66 0.82 -19.13
CA PRO A 91 -6.89 1.15 -17.93
C PRO A 91 -6.06 2.42 -18.11
N ARG A 92 -5.37 2.52 -19.25
CA ARG A 92 -4.51 3.65 -19.58
C ARG A 92 -5.31 4.94 -19.68
N SER A 93 -6.44 4.93 -20.39
CA SER A 93 -7.27 6.13 -20.56
C SER A 93 -7.86 6.59 -19.23
N PHE A 94 -8.30 5.65 -18.39
CA PHE A 94 -8.79 5.95 -17.05
C PHE A 94 -7.70 6.55 -16.16
N LEU A 95 -6.50 5.96 -16.12
CA LEU A 95 -5.39 6.48 -15.31
C LEU A 95 -4.94 7.88 -15.77
N LEU A 96 -4.94 8.17 -17.07
CA LEU A 96 -4.65 9.53 -17.57
C LEU A 96 -5.75 10.54 -17.20
N ALA A 97 -7.02 10.12 -17.17
CA ALA A 97 -8.11 10.95 -16.68
C ALA A 97 -7.97 11.21 -15.17
N ALA A 98 -7.69 10.17 -14.38
CA ALA A 98 -7.41 10.28 -12.95
C ALA A 98 -6.21 11.20 -12.66
N ALA A 99 -5.16 11.17 -13.49
CA ALA A 99 -4.05 12.11 -13.40
C ALA A 99 -4.51 13.57 -13.57
N THR A 100 -5.35 13.83 -14.57
CA THR A 100 -5.92 15.16 -14.83
C THR A 100 -6.78 15.64 -13.67
N THR A 101 -7.60 14.76 -13.09
CA THR A 101 -8.39 15.04 -11.88
C THR A 101 -7.48 15.37 -10.71
N ALA A 102 -6.50 14.52 -10.41
CA ALA A 102 -5.58 14.68 -9.30
C ALA A 102 -4.76 15.99 -9.39
N MET A 103 -4.40 16.44 -10.59
CA MET A 103 -3.69 17.71 -10.79
C MET A 103 -4.53 18.94 -10.39
N ARG A 104 -5.87 18.84 -10.47
CA ARG A 104 -6.79 19.95 -10.17
C ARG A 104 -7.18 20.03 -8.70
N GLU A 105 -6.86 19.01 -7.91
CA GLU A 105 -7.12 19.01 -6.48
C GLU A 105 -6.39 20.18 -5.79
N PRO A 106 -7.02 20.83 -4.80
CA PRO A 106 -6.36 21.89 -4.05
C PRO A 106 -5.19 21.30 -3.24
N ALA A 107 -4.03 21.94 -3.34
CA ALA A 107 -2.91 21.65 -2.46
C ALA A 107 -3.28 22.07 -1.03
N THR A 108 -3.52 21.09 -0.17
CA THR A 108 -3.85 21.28 1.24
C THR A 108 -2.75 20.71 2.11
N SER A 109 -2.71 21.18 3.36
CA SER A 109 -1.79 20.71 4.38
C SER A 109 -2.50 20.69 5.73
N GLY A 110 -1.94 19.93 6.66
CA GLY A 110 -2.40 19.87 8.03
C GLY A 110 -1.34 19.25 8.93
N ARG A 111 -1.57 19.31 10.24
CA ARG A 111 -0.63 18.77 11.22
C ARG A 111 -0.58 17.24 11.23
N TYR A 112 -1.72 16.61 10.98
CA TYR A 112 -1.91 15.15 10.95
C TYR A 112 -2.55 14.72 9.64
N TRP A 113 -2.03 13.64 9.06
CA TRP A 113 -2.72 12.93 8.00
C TRP A 113 -3.59 11.82 8.61
N TYR A 114 -4.90 11.96 8.44
CA TYR A 114 -5.90 11.04 8.94
C TYR A 114 -6.23 9.97 7.90
N VAL A 115 -6.34 8.71 8.34
CA VAL A 115 -6.90 7.61 7.56
C VAL A 115 -7.82 6.79 8.44
N ARG A 116 -9.03 6.55 7.96
CA ARG A 116 -9.98 5.57 8.48
C ARG A 116 -10.20 4.49 7.44
N GLU A 117 -9.98 3.25 7.85
CA GLU A 117 -10.04 2.10 6.97
C GLU A 117 -10.69 0.92 7.67
N ARG A 118 -11.51 0.18 6.91
CA ARG A 118 -12.03 -1.12 7.31
C ARG A 118 -11.25 -2.21 6.60
N THR A 119 -10.59 -3.04 7.39
CA THR A 119 -9.74 -4.13 6.89
C THR A 119 -10.44 -5.45 7.16
N SER A 120 -10.56 -6.28 6.13
CA SER A 120 -11.00 -7.66 6.23
C SER A 120 -9.87 -8.59 5.78
N TYR A 121 -9.53 -9.59 6.58
CA TYR A 121 -8.39 -10.46 6.34
C TYR A 121 -8.70 -11.91 6.67
N ARG A 122 -8.03 -12.84 5.99
CA ARG A 122 -8.12 -14.27 6.29
C ARG A 122 -7.44 -14.57 7.63
N VAL A 123 -8.15 -15.24 8.53
CA VAL A 123 -7.58 -15.72 9.79
C VAL A 123 -6.72 -16.95 9.49
N GLN A 124 -5.40 -16.82 9.64
CA GLN A 124 -4.45 -17.91 9.36
C GLN A 124 -4.14 -18.76 10.59
N SER A 125 -4.24 -18.22 11.80
CA SER A 125 -3.83 -18.93 13.02
C SER A 125 -4.62 -18.44 14.23
N LEU A 126 -4.83 -19.32 15.20
CA LEU A 126 -5.42 -18.94 16.49
C LEU A 126 -4.45 -18.05 17.28
N PRO A 127 -4.90 -16.93 17.88
CA PRO A 127 -4.02 -15.99 18.58
C PRO A 127 -3.22 -16.65 19.71
N SER A 128 -3.87 -17.44 20.56
CA SER A 128 -3.24 -18.10 21.72
C SER A 128 -2.19 -19.13 21.30
N ASP A 129 -2.51 -19.97 20.32
CA ASP A 129 -1.61 -21.00 19.79
C ASP A 129 -0.40 -20.36 19.09
N TYR A 130 -0.64 -19.33 18.27
CA TYR A 130 0.41 -18.60 17.58
C TYR A 130 1.38 -17.93 18.57
N GLN A 131 0.85 -17.22 19.57
CA GLN A 131 1.67 -16.55 20.59
C GLN A 131 2.50 -17.54 21.40
N ALA A 132 1.91 -18.66 21.82
CA ALA A 132 2.60 -19.71 22.56
C ALA A 132 3.75 -20.31 21.73
N LYS A 133 3.49 -20.64 20.45
CA LYS A 133 4.49 -21.21 19.53
C LYS A 133 5.62 -20.22 19.22
N ILE A 134 5.31 -18.94 18.96
CA ILE A 134 6.34 -17.90 18.76
C ILE A 134 7.19 -17.74 20.01
N LYS A 135 6.58 -17.69 21.20
CA LYS A 135 7.31 -17.60 22.47
C LYS A 135 8.25 -18.79 22.65
N ALA A 136 7.80 -20.01 22.34
CA ALA A 136 8.64 -21.20 22.39
C ALA A 136 9.83 -21.11 21.42
N LEU A 137 9.60 -20.71 20.16
CA LEU A 137 10.66 -20.52 19.16
C LEU A 137 11.68 -19.46 19.58
N VAL A 138 11.25 -18.35 20.17
CA VAL A 138 12.15 -17.31 20.67
C VAL A 138 13.02 -17.84 21.83
N GLN A 139 12.45 -18.65 22.72
CA GLN A 139 13.22 -19.26 23.81
C GLN A 139 14.20 -20.32 23.30
N GLU A 140 13.81 -21.13 22.32
CA GLU A 140 14.70 -22.08 21.63
C GLU A 140 15.87 -21.35 20.96
N GLN A 141 15.58 -20.25 20.27
CA GLN A 141 16.60 -19.44 19.60
C GLN A 141 17.60 -18.86 20.59
N LYS A 142 17.14 -18.30 21.73
CA LYS A 142 18.03 -17.79 22.78
C LYS A 142 18.98 -18.86 23.32
N ARG A 143 18.47 -20.05 23.62
CA ARG A 143 19.29 -21.18 24.09
C ARG A 143 20.31 -21.62 23.03
N THR A 144 19.92 -21.58 21.76
CA THR A 144 20.80 -21.89 20.64
C THR A 144 21.90 -20.86 20.46
N GLU A 145 21.57 -19.56 20.56
CA GLU A 145 22.53 -18.46 20.51
C GLU A 145 23.55 -18.52 21.66
N GLU A 146 23.12 -18.86 22.87
CA GLU A 146 23.99 -19.06 24.01
C GLU A 146 24.98 -20.23 23.80
N ARG A 147 24.49 -21.35 23.26
CA ARG A 147 25.32 -22.54 22.96
C ARG A 147 26.34 -22.29 21.84
N LEU A 148 25.99 -21.46 20.86
CA LEU A 148 26.83 -21.14 19.70
C LEU A 148 27.65 -19.86 19.89
N LYS A 149 27.81 -19.40 21.13
CA LYS A 149 28.56 -18.17 21.42
C LYS A 149 30.02 -18.31 20.95
N GLY A 150 30.41 -17.45 20.01
CA GLY A 150 31.74 -17.47 19.39
C GLY A 150 31.82 -18.23 18.06
N ASP A 151 30.76 -18.92 17.66
CA ASP A 151 30.61 -19.55 16.35
C ASP A 151 29.70 -18.70 15.45
N SER A 152 30.31 -17.83 14.64
CA SER A 152 29.57 -16.92 13.75
C SER A 152 28.74 -17.64 12.69
N ASP A 153 29.25 -18.75 12.15
CA ASP A 153 28.59 -19.49 11.08
C ASP A 153 27.41 -20.30 11.64
N GLY A 154 27.59 -20.91 12.82
CA GLY A 154 26.52 -21.55 13.56
C GLY A 154 25.40 -20.58 13.94
N LEU A 155 25.73 -19.36 14.39
CA LEU A 155 24.74 -18.32 14.70
C LEU A 155 23.96 -17.88 13.46
N ALA A 156 24.62 -17.72 12.31
CA ALA A 156 23.97 -17.39 11.05
C ALA A 156 23.01 -18.50 10.58
N ALA A 157 23.43 -19.76 10.68
CA ALA A 157 22.58 -20.92 10.35
C ALA A 157 21.37 -21.03 11.30
N ALA A 158 21.57 -20.86 12.61
CA ALA A 158 20.49 -20.86 13.60
C ALA A 158 19.46 -19.76 13.33
N LYS A 159 19.92 -18.55 12.98
CA LYS A 159 19.02 -17.45 12.60
C LYS A 159 18.16 -17.80 11.38
N LYS A 160 18.77 -18.37 10.32
CA LYS A 160 18.04 -18.79 9.11
C LYS A 160 17.00 -19.87 9.44
N GLU A 161 17.34 -20.80 10.31
CA GLU A 161 16.44 -21.86 10.77
C GLU A 161 15.26 -21.30 11.60
N PHE A 162 15.53 -20.35 12.49
CA PHE A 162 14.48 -19.63 13.21
C PHE A 162 13.54 -18.89 12.25
N GLU A 163 14.08 -18.16 11.27
CA GLU A 163 13.29 -17.47 10.24
C GLU A 163 12.43 -18.44 9.42
N ARG A 164 12.95 -19.63 9.09
CA ARG A 164 12.20 -20.71 8.42
C ARG A 164 11.05 -21.21 9.29
N LYS A 165 11.30 -21.57 10.55
CA LYS A 165 10.27 -22.06 11.49
C LYS A 165 9.17 -21.01 11.73
N VAL A 166 9.55 -19.74 11.86
CA VAL A 166 8.59 -18.63 11.98
C VAL A 166 7.75 -18.51 10.70
N THR A 167 8.36 -18.67 9.52
CA THR A 167 7.65 -18.64 8.24
C THR A 167 6.65 -19.79 8.13
N GLU A 168 7.06 -21.01 8.48
CA GLU A 168 6.16 -22.19 8.48
C GLU A 168 4.99 -22.01 9.43
N LEU A 169 5.23 -21.50 10.64
CA LEU A 169 4.17 -21.18 11.59
C LEU A 169 3.20 -20.12 11.07
N LYS A 170 3.72 -19.12 10.36
CA LYS A 170 2.90 -18.06 9.74
C LYS A 170 2.08 -18.59 8.55
N MET A 171 2.58 -19.58 7.83
CA MET A 171 1.92 -20.19 6.66
C MET A 171 0.96 -21.34 7.02
N ALA A 172 0.95 -21.79 8.27
CA ALA A 172 0.00 -22.81 8.71
C ALA A 172 -1.43 -22.31 8.49
N GLU A 173 -2.27 -23.13 7.85
CA GLU A 173 -3.68 -22.80 7.63
C GLU A 173 -4.55 -23.48 8.70
N LEU A 174 -5.63 -22.80 9.09
CA LEU A 174 -6.69 -23.40 9.89
C LEU A 174 -7.44 -24.45 9.05
N PRO A 175 -8.02 -25.49 9.69
CA PRO A 175 -8.80 -26.52 8.99
C PRO A 175 -10.15 -26.02 8.45
N TYR A 176 -10.44 -24.73 8.61
CA TYR A 176 -11.63 -24.03 8.13
C TYR A 176 -11.23 -22.64 7.65
N LEU A 177 -12.00 -22.09 6.72
CA LEU A 177 -11.83 -20.74 6.22
C LEU A 177 -12.63 -19.74 7.05
N ALA A 178 -11.92 -18.87 7.78
CA ALA A 178 -12.51 -17.77 8.52
C ALA A 178 -11.86 -16.43 8.14
N PHE A 179 -12.64 -15.37 8.22
CA PHE A 179 -12.23 -14.00 8.01
C PHE A 179 -12.57 -13.18 9.23
N ALA A 180 -11.72 -12.21 9.54
CA ALA A 180 -12.03 -11.17 10.49
C ALA A 180 -12.05 -9.83 9.76
N ALA A 181 -12.81 -8.88 10.30
CA ALA A 181 -12.82 -7.52 9.82
C ALA A 181 -12.90 -6.53 10.96
N ASP A 182 -12.13 -5.45 10.90
CA ASP A 182 -12.14 -4.38 11.88
C ASP A 182 -11.82 -3.02 11.25
N THR A 183 -12.29 -1.97 11.92
CA THR A 183 -12.05 -0.59 11.53
C THR A 183 -10.95 0.03 12.36
N ARG A 184 -9.99 0.64 11.65
CA ARG A 184 -8.86 1.37 12.20
C ARG A 184 -8.95 2.85 11.83
N GLU A 185 -8.65 3.70 12.79
CA GLU A 185 -8.38 5.12 12.58
C GLU A 185 -6.94 5.42 12.93
N SER A 186 -6.27 6.21 12.09
CA SER A 186 -4.91 6.66 12.32
C SER A 186 -4.79 8.16 12.09
N TRP A 187 -4.10 8.83 13.01
CA TRP A 187 -3.65 10.21 12.90
C TRP A 187 -2.13 10.17 12.85
N ARG A 188 -1.58 10.30 11.65
CA ARG A 188 -0.14 10.21 11.43
C ARG A 188 0.46 11.60 11.43
N ALA A 189 1.34 11.88 12.40
CA ALA A 189 1.95 13.20 12.55
C ALA A 189 2.89 13.50 11.36
N MET A 190 2.76 14.71 10.79
CA MET A 190 3.64 15.13 9.70
C MET A 190 5.02 15.53 10.20
N LYS A 191 5.14 15.93 11.46
CA LYS A 191 6.39 16.37 12.06
C LYS A 191 7.02 15.25 12.88
N GLN A 192 8.33 15.06 12.72
CA GLN A 192 9.06 14.06 13.49
C GLN A 192 9.03 14.39 14.99
N GLY A 193 8.85 13.37 15.83
CA GLY A 193 8.78 13.51 17.29
C GLY A 193 7.43 13.99 17.82
N GLU A 194 6.47 14.31 16.96
CA GLU A 194 5.10 14.56 17.41
C GLU A 194 4.32 13.24 17.54
N PRO A 195 3.49 13.10 18.59
CA PRO A 195 2.71 11.88 18.78
C PRO A 195 1.62 11.76 17.71
N GLY A 196 1.52 10.58 17.11
CA GLY A 196 0.36 10.13 16.38
C GLY A 196 -0.62 9.38 17.29
N ARG A 197 -1.76 9.01 16.72
CA ARG A 197 -2.76 8.17 17.40
C ARG A 197 -3.23 7.07 16.46
N THR A 198 -3.46 5.88 17.00
CA THR A 198 -4.14 4.79 16.31
C THR A 198 -5.25 4.25 17.21
N VAL A 199 -6.43 4.06 16.65
CA VAL A 199 -7.55 3.38 17.29
C VAL A 199 -7.89 2.17 16.42
N SER A 200 -7.80 0.96 16.95
CA SER A 200 -8.00 -0.29 16.22
C SER A 200 -9.09 -1.14 16.88
N ASN A 201 -9.56 -2.19 16.18
CA ASN A 201 -10.55 -3.14 16.71
C ASN A 201 -11.88 -2.47 17.12
N GLN A 202 -12.34 -1.46 16.37
CA GLN A 202 -13.53 -0.70 16.78
C GLN A 202 -14.85 -1.47 16.60
N ASP A 203 -14.90 -2.37 15.62
CA ASP A 203 -16.10 -3.08 15.16
C ASP A 203 -15.75 -4.46 14.60
N VAL A 204 -15.01 -5.24 15.41
CA VAL A 204 -14.53 -6.56 15.03
C VAL A 204 -15.69 -7.48 14.66
N ALA A 205 -15.62 -8.04 13.47
CA ALA A 205 -16.60 -9.00 12.96
C ALA A 205 -15.88 -10.23 12.42
N VAL A 206 -16.43 -11.41 12.69
CA VAL A 206 -15.93 -12.68 12.17
C VAL A 206 -16.94 -13.26 11.20
N THR A 207 -16.48 -13.75 10.06
CA THR A 207 -17.28 -14.47 9.08
C THR A 207 -16.56 -15.73 8.61
N PHE A 208 -17.31 -16.68 8.07
CA PHE A 208 -16.78 -17.94 7.55
C PHE A 208 -16.93 -18.01 6.04
N GLY A 209 -16.02 -18.74 5.38
CA GLY A 209 -16.06 -18.92 3.94
C GLY A 209 -17.30 -19.66 3.45
N SER A 210 -17.87 -20.51 4.31
CA SER A 210 -19.08 -21.27 4.06
C SER A 210 -19.73 -21.72 5.38
N PRO A 211 -21.00 -22.18 5.35
CA PRO A 211 -21.61 -22.84 6.51
C PRO A 211 -20.85 -24.08 6.99
N ALA A 212 -20.13 -24.77 6.09
CA ALA A 212 -19.31 -25.92 6.44
C ALA A 212 -18.05 -25.51 7.23
N ASP A 213 -17.44 -24.38 6.89
CA ASP A 213 -16.30 -23.82 7.64
C ASP A 213 -16.72 -23.41 9.06
N GLU A 214 -17.91 -22.82 9.19
CA GLU A 214 -18.48 -22.47 10.50
C GLU A 214 -18.74 -23.73 11.35
N ALA A 215 -19.34 -24.77 10.76
CA ALA A 215 -19.56 -26.05 11.45
C ALA A 215 -18.24 -26.72 11.86
N ALA A 216 -17.21 -26.67 11.01
CA ALA A 216 -15.88 -27.18 11.33
C ALA A 216 -15.20 -26.40 12.47
N TRP A 217 -15.36 -25.07 12.50
CA TRP A 217 -14.91 -24.24 13.62
C TRP A 217 -15.65 -24.55 14.92
N GLN A 218 -16.97 -24.74 14.86
CA GLN A 218 -17.78 -25.16 16.02
C GLN A 218 -17.35 -26.55 16.53
N ALA A 219 -17.13 -27.51 15.63
CA ALA A 219 -16.64 -28.85 15.97
C ALA A 219 -15.23 -28.81 16.59
N ALA A 220 -14.41 -27.82 16.24
CA ALA A 220 -13.11 -27.57 16.86
C ALA A 220 -13.20 -26.88 18.24
N GLY A 221 -14.41 -26.69 18.79
CA GLY A 221 -14.65 -26.09 20.09
C GLY A 221 -14.75 -24.56 20.07
N SER A 222 -15.07 -23.97 18.91
CA SER A 222 -15.26 -22.53 18.72
C SER A 222 -14.09 -21.68 19.28
N PRO A 223 -12.83 -21.99 18.94
CA PRO A 223 -11.69 -21.24 19.48
C PRO A 223 -11.75 -19.76 19.07
N LYS A 224 -11.28 -18.88 19.95
CA LYS A 224 -11.17 -17.44 19.67
C LYS A 224 -10.28 -17.22 18.44
N LEU A 225 -10.81 -16.52 17.43
CA LEU A 225 -10.13 -16.32 16.15
C LEU A 225 -9.34 -15.00 16.10
N VAL A 226 -9.84 -13.97 16.76
CA VAL A 226 -9.21 -12.63 16.79
C VAL A 226 -9.43 -11.95 18.14
N ASP A 227 -8.56 -11.01 18.48
CA ASP A 227 -8.77 -10.15 19.64
C ASP A 227 -9.78 -9.05 19.30
N GLU A 228 -10.90 -9.05 20.02
CA GLU A 228 -12.00 -8.10 19.82
C GLU A 228 -11.84 -6.79 20.60
N GLU A 229 -10.88 -6.74 21.53
CA GLU A 229 -10.69 -5.57 22.39
C GLU A 229 -10.25 -4.35 21.60
N ALA A 230 -11.03 -3.28 21.70
CA ALA A 230 -10.69 -1.97 21.17
C ALA A 230 -9.42 -1.44 21.83
N ARG A 231 -8.50 -0.92 21.01
CA ARG A 231 -7.20 -0.44 21.48
C ARG A 231 -6.94 0.96 20.96
N THR A 232 -6.56 1.86 21.86
CA THR A 232 -6.05 3.18 21.51
C THR A 232 -4.58 3.24 21.87
N ARG A 233 -3.75 3.62 20.91
CA ARG A 233 -2.32 3.84 21.08
C ARG A 233 -1.98 5.27 20.69
N VAL A 234 -1.25 5.97 21.57
CA VAL A 234 -0.71 7.32 21.33
C VAL A 234 0.78 7.26 21.59
N ASP A 235 1.57 7.57 20.57
CA ASP A 235 3.03 7.54 20.63
C ASP A 235 3.63 8.34 19.47
N ASP A 236 4.91 8.66 19.57
CA ASP A 236 5.72 9.36 18.57
C ASP A 236 6.57 8.40 17.71
N THR A 237 6.21 7.11 17.68
CA THR A 237 6.96 6.11 16.92
C THR A 237 6.84 6.41 15.43
N GLU A 238 7.98 6.61 14.79
CA GLU A 238 8.07 6.83 13.35
C GLU A 238 7.66 5.55 12.61
N ARG A 239 6.44 5.55 12.09
CA ARG A 239 5.87 4.45 11.32
C ARG A 239 6.35 4.57 9.87
N VAL A 240 6.81 3.45 9.30
CA VAL A 240 7.16 3.41 7.87
C VAL A 240 5.91 3.59 7.03
N LEU A 241 6.00 4.38 5.96
CA LEU A 241 4.90 4.48 5.00
C LEU A 241 4.79 3.21 4.16
N SER A 242 5.94 2.68 3.75
CA SER A 242 6.06 1.55 2.84
C SER A 242 7.16 0.64 3.35
N ILE A 243 6.82 -0.64 3.58
CA ILE A 243 7.76 -1.64 4.12
C ILE A 243 8.93 -1.87 3.15
N ASP A 244 8.64 -1.93 1.85
CA ASP A 244 9.66 -2.15 0.81
C ASP A 244 10.52 -0.92 0.55
N ASN A 245 10.04 0.25 1.00
CA ASN A 245 10.67 1.56 0.80
C ASN A 245 10.79 2.31 2.13
N PRO A 246 11.65 1.84 3.05
CA PRO A 246 11.78 2.47 4.38
C PRO A 246 12.31 3.91 4.30
N SER A 247 12.88 4.32 3.16
CA SER A 247 13.28 5.70 2.90
C SER A 247 12.13 6.62 2.47
N LEU A 248 10.96 6.09 2.11
CA LEU A 248 9.74 6.88 1.91
C LEU A 248 9.05 7.07 3.26
N THR A 249 8.93 8.32 3.69
CA THR A 249 8.31 8.68 4.98
C THR A 249 7.35 9.84 4.77
N LEU A 250 6.34 9.98 5.64
CA LEU A 250 5.40 11.10 5.54
C LEU A 250 6.12 12.47 5.52
N GLN A 251 7.25 12.57 6.23
CA GLN A 251 8.06 13.79 6.32
C GLN A 251 8.71 14.19 4.98
N ASN A 252 8.95 13.24 4.07
CA ASN A 252 9.62 13.50 2.81
C ASN A 252 8.75 13.36 1.55
N LEU A 253 7.48 12.97 1.71
CA LEU A 253 6.54 12.84 0.59
C LEU A 253 6.32 14.14 -0.17
N SER A 254 6.33 15.28 0.53
CA SER A 254 6.20 16.60 -0.11
C SER A 254 7.36 16.93 -1.05
N ALA A 255 8.50 16.26 -0.91
CA ALA A 255 9.66 16.41 -1.78
C ALA A 255 9.64 15.46 -3.00
N LEU A 256 8.61 14.59 -3.11
CA LEU A 256 8.48 13.74 -4.28
C LEU A 256 8.21 14.58 -5.55
N PRO A 257 8.87 14.29 -6.68
CA PRO A 257 8.69 15.07 -7.89
C PRO A 257 7.25 15.03 -8.42
N GLY A 258 6.72 16.18 -8.85
CA GLY A 258 5.44 16.29 -9.53
C GLY A 258 5.49 16.08 -11.05
N ALA A 259 6.68 15.84 -11.61
CA ALA A 259 6.85 15.56 -13.04
C ALA A 259 7.03 14.05 -13.27
N LYS A 260 6.21 13.46 -14.16
CA LYS A 260 6.17 12.02 -14.46
C LYS A 260 7.53 11.35 -14.57
N ASP A 261 8.38 11.81 -15.49
CA ASP A 261 9.64 11.13 -15.77
C ASP A 261 10.63 11.22 -14.61
N THR A 262 10.56 12.29 -13.82
CA THR A 262 11.42 12.44 -12.64
C THR A 262 10.92 11.60 -11.47
N LEU A 263 9.60 11.50 -11.28
CA LEU A 263 9.00 10.59 -10.31
C LEU A 263 9.31 9.13 -10.69
N LYS A 264 9.13 8.75 -11.96
CA LYS A 264 9.45 7.42 -12.46
C LYS A 264 10.92 7.03 -12.20
N ARG A 265 11.87 7.92 -12.48
CA ARG A 265 13.29 7.67 -12.13
C ARG A 265 13.51 7.49 -10.63
N LYS A 266 12.81 8.25 -9.78
CA LYS A 266 12.89 8.10 -8.33
C LYS A 266 12.35 6.76 -7.87
N LEU A 267 11.19 6.32 -8.38
CA LEU A 267 10.60 5.02 -8.08
C LEU A 267 11.48 3.87 -8.60
N ASP A 268 12.09 4.01 -9.77
CA ASP A 268 13.04 3.04 -10.32
C ASP A 268 14.28 2.89 -9.44
N ALA A 269 14.80 3.99 -8.89
CA ALA A 269 15.92 3.96 -7.96
C ALA A 269 15.53 3.30 -6.62
N LEU A 270 14.32 3.56 -6.13
CA LEU A 270 13.79 2.90 -4.93
C LEU A 270 13.69 1.40 -5.14
N TRP A 271 13.13 0.97 -6.28
CA TRP A 271 13.11 -0.43 -6.69
C TRP A 271 14.52 -1.00 -6.65
N GLN A 272 15.49 -0.46 -7.40
CA GLN A 272 16.87 -0.97 -7.43
C GLN A 272 17.54 -1.08 -6.05
N SER A 273 17.17 -0.20 -5.11
CA SER A 273 17.71 -0.19 -3.74
C SER A 273 16.95 -1.07 -2.75
N SER A 274 15.78 -1.59 -3.14
CA SER A 274 14.93 -2.31 -2.20
C SER A 274 15.56 -3.67 -1.87
N PRO A 275 15.71 -4.02 -0.57
CA PRO A 275 16.29 -5.28 -0.14
C PRO A 275 15.43 -6.50 -0.54
N ASN A 276 14.18 -6.26 -0.98
CA ASN A 276 13.21 -7.28 -1.38
C ASN A 276 13.15 -7.52 -2.90
N THR A 277 13.97 -6.84 -3.71
CA THR A 277 13.94 -6.93 -5.20
C THR A 277 14.36 -8.25 -5.79
N ALA A 278 15.03 -9.12 -5.03
CA ALA A 278 15.48 -10.41 -5.54
C ALA A 278 14.33 -11.29 -6.08
N ASN A 279 13.07 -11.00 -5.75
CA ASN A 279 11.91 -11.83 -6.10
C ASN A 279 10.69 -11.08 -6.69
N ALA A 280 10.75 -9.76 -6.88
CA ALA A 280 9.61 -8.95 -7.35
C ALA A 280 9.82 -8.41 -8.77
N ASP A 281 8.86 -8.64 -9.67
CA ASP A 281 8.82 -7.94 -10.96
C ASP A 281 8.67 -6.43 -10.73
N LYS A 282 9.31 -5.63 -11.58
CA LYS A 282 9.30 -4.17 -11.46
C LYS A 282 7.89 -3.60 -11.49
N ASN A 283 7.03 -4.08 -12.40
CA ASN A 283 5.67 -3.55 -12.53
C ASN A 283 4.86 -3.87 -11.27
N GLY A 284 5.02 -5.08 -10.77
CA GLY A 284 4.40 -5.50 -9.53
C GLY A 284 4.80 -4.69 -8.31
N TYR A 285 6.10 -4.43 -8.16
CA TYR A 285 6.62 -3.54 -7.11
C TYR A 285 6.05 -2.12 -7.23
N LEU A 286 5.98 -1.56 -8.44
CA LEU A 286 5.47 -0.21 -8.66
C LEU A 286 3.98 -0.12 -8.36
N TRP A 287 3.19 -1.11 -8.76
CA TRP A 287 1.76 -1.20 -8.45
C TRP A 287 1.52 -1.22 -6.94
N GLN A 288 2.33 -1.99 -6.20
CA GLN A 288 2.22 -2.06 -4.75
C GLN A 288 2.65 -0.76 -4.06
N THR A 289 3.74 -0.15 -4.53
CA THR A 289 4.19 1.16 -4.05
C THR A 289 3.15 2.25 -4.33
N ALA A 290 2.39 2.14 -5.42
CA ALA A 290 1.33 3.07 -5.72
C ALA A 290 0.20 3.04 -4.68
N VAL A 291 -0.15 1.87 -4.13
CA VAL A 291 -1.11 1.76 -3.01
C VAL A 291 -0.62 2.55 -1.78
N ASP A 292 0.65 2.38 -1.42
CA ASP A 292 1.28 3.10 -0.30
C ASP A 292 1.22 4.62 -0.51
N LEU A 293 1.44 5.07 -1.74
CA LEU A 293 1.45 6.49 -2.10
C LEU A 293 0.02 7.07 -2.21
N MET A 294 -0.96 6.30 -2.72
CA MET A 294 -2.36 6.74 -2.83
C MET A 294 -3.04 6.93 -1.47
N THR A 295 -2.59 6.21 -0.44
CA THR A 295 -3.08 6.35 0.94
C THR A 295 -2.35 7.45 1.73
N ALA A 296 -1.48 8.23 1.07
CA ALA A 296 -0.62 9.22 1.68
C ALA A 296 -0.92 10.65 1.17
N PRO A 297 -0.51 11.69 1.93
CA PRO A 297 -0.76 13.09 1.55
C PRO A 297 0.23 13.57 0.47
N LEU A 298 0.05 13.09 -0.74
CA LEU A 298 0.84 13.53 -1.89
C LEU A 298 0.38 14.90 -2.38
N GLN A 299 1.31 15.71 -2.88
CA GLN A 299 0.98 16.93 -3.59
C GLN A 299 0.20 16.61 -4.89
N PRO A 300 -0.72 17.48 -5.34
CA PRO A 300 -1.52 17.26 -6.55
C PRO A 300 -0.68 16.87 -7.78
N GLY A 301 0.44 17.56 -8.01
CA GLY A 301 1.36 17.23 -9.10
C GLY A 301 1.99 15.85 -8.97
N THR A 302 2.32 15.42 -7.75
CA THR A 302 2.87 14.07 -7.49
C THR A 302 1.80 12.99 -7.66
N ARG A 303 0.56 13.24 -7.22
CA ARG A 303 -0.59 12.34 -7.45
C ARG A 303 -0.83 12.16 -8.94
N SER A 304 -0.88 13.26 -9.68
CA SER A 304 -0.99 13.25 -11.15
C SER A 304 0.13 12.44 -11.80
N ALA A 305 1.39 12.74 -11.46
CA ALA A 305 2.54 12.03 -12.00
C ALA A 305 2.56 10.53 -11.68
N LEU A 306 2.04 10.14 -10.51
CA LEU A 306 1.88 8.72 -10.14
C LEU A 306 0.89 8.03 -11.08
N PHE A 307 -0.28 8.63 -11.32
CA PHE A 307 -1.27 8.09 -12.25
C PHE A 307 -0.75 8.02 -13.68
N GLU A 308 -0.05 9.04 -14.17
CA GLU A 308 0.57 9.00 -15.50
C GLU A 308 1.65 7.90 -15.59
N ALA A 309 2.44 7.72 -14.53
CA ALA A 309 3.45 6.65 -14.48
C ALA A 309 2.82 5.26 -14.50
N LEU A 310 1.68 5.06 -13.82
CA LEU A 310 0.89 3.83 -13.88
C LEU A 310 0.27 3.62 -15.26
N ALA A 311 -0.20 4.69 -15.92
CA ALA A 311 -0.81 4.61 -17.25
C ALA A 311 0.16 4.09 -18.34
N ASP A 312 1.46 4.27 -18.12
CA ASP A 312 2.53 3.77 -19.00
C ASP A 312 2.98 2.34 -18.63
N GLN A 313 2.44 1.71 -17.59
CA GLN A 313 2.80 0.35 -17.19
C GLN A 313 2.03 -0.72 -17.97
N PRO A 314 2.72 -1.77 -18.45
CA PRO A 314 2.06 -2.96 -18.97
C PRO A 314 1.48 -3.81 -17.82
N GLY A 315 0.54 -4.69 -18.13
CA GLY A 315 0.03 -5.69 -17.20
C GLY A 315 -1.13 -5.24 -16.29
N ILE A 316 -1.55 -3.97 -16.37
CA ILE A 316 -2.75 -3.49 -15.70
C ILE A 316 -3.98 -3.90 -16.51
N THR A 317 -4.92 -4.58 -15.86
CA THR A 317 -6.19 -5.02 -16.44
C THR A 317 -7.33 -4.25 -15.79
N SER A 318 -8.33 -3.86 -16.58
CA SER A 318 -9.55 -3.21 -16.08
C SER A 318 -10.67 -4.25 -15.99
N GLN A 319 -11.39 -4.25 -14.87
CA GLN A 319 -12.66 -4.97 -14.73
C GLN A 319 -13.87 -4.07 -14.98
N GLY A 320 -13.67 -2.82 -15.43
CA GLY A 320 -14.74 -1.85 -15.61
C GLY A 320 -15.22 -1.25 -14.29
N GLN A 321 -16.48 -0.83 -14.25
CA GLN A 321 -17.09 -0.28 -13.04
C GLN A 321 -17.22 -1.35 -11.96
N ALA A 322 -16.94 -0.97 -10.72
CA ALA A 322 -17.09 -1.81 -9.55
C ALA A 322 -17.57 -0.98 -8.36
N THR A 323 -18.23 -1.64 -7.43
CA THR A 323 -18.68 -1.05 -6.18
C THR A 323 -17.79 -1.55 -5.05
N ASP A 324 -17.35 -0.65 -4.17
CA ASP A 324 -16.60 -1.02 -2.97
C ASP A 324 -17.51 -1.57 -1.86
N THR A 325 -16.93 -1.92 -0.70
CA THR A 325 -17.68 -2.45 0.44
C THR A 325 -18.68 -1.44 1.03
N LEU A 326 -18.48 -0.13 0.81
CA LEU A 326 -19.37 0.93 1.30
C LEU A 326 -20.47 1.32 0.30
N GLY A 327 -20.52 0.69 -0.89
CA GLY A 327 -21.50 1.02 -1.92
C GLY A 327 -21.07 2.15 -2.87
N ARG A 328 -19.83 2.66 -2.77
CA ARG A 328 -19.30 3.69 -3.66
C ARG A 328 -18.87 3.07 -4.99
N THR A 329 -19.16 3.74 -6.10
CA THR A 329 -18.82 3.27 -7.44
C THR A 329 -17.50 3.85 -7.91
N GLY A 330 -16.63 3.00 -8.45
CA GLY A 330 -15.37 3.39 -9.06
C GLY A 330 -15.00 2.48 -10.23
N VAL A 331 -13.78 2.61 -10.73
CA VAL A 331 -13.21 1.71 -11.74
C VAL A 331 -12.26 0.74 -11.07
N ALA A 332 -12.47 -0.55 -11.31
CA ALA A 332 -11.61 -1.61 -10.82
C ALA A 332 -10.46 -1.90 -11.77
N LEU A 333 -9.23 -1.79 -11.26
CA LEU A 333 -8.00 -2.13 -11.97
C LEU A 333 -7.22 -3.18 -11.18
N SER A 334 -6.59 -4.13 -11.85
CA SER A 334 -5.72 -5.12 -11.21
C SER A 334 -4.39 -5.28 -11.91
N ALA A 335 -3.35 -5.57 -11.15
CA ALA A 335 -2.07 -6.01 -11.69
C ALA A 335 -1.47 -7.12 -10.81
N PRO A 336 -0.70 -8.05 -11.41
CA PRO A 336 0.10 -8.99 -10.65
C PRO A 336 1.24 -8.25 -9.94
N THR A 337 1.56 -8.64 -8.71
CA THR A 337 2.65 -8.01 -7.92
C THR A 337 3.86 -8.92 -7.75
N ALA A 338 3.65 -10.19 -7.39
CA ALA A 338 4.68 -11.23 -7.42
C ALA A 338 4.07 -12.61 -7.51
N HIS A 339 4.73 -13.52 -8.23
CA HIS A 339 4.35 -14.93 -8.41
C HIS A 339 2.84 -15.12 -8.62
N THR A 340 2.10 -15.35 -7.53
CA THR A 340 0.68 -15.68 -7.50
C THR A 340 -0.23 -14.57 -6.96
N ILE A 341 0.33 -13.44 -6.52
CA ILE A 341 -0.42 -12.35 -5.88
C ILE A 341 -0.92 -11.35 -6.91
N THR A 342 -2.23 -11.13 -6.91
CA THR A 342 -2.89 -10.05 -7.66
C THR A 342 -3.39 -9.00 -6.68
N VAL A 343 -3.11 -7.74 -6.98
CA VAL A 343 -3.68 -6.60 -6.24
C VAL A 343 -4.68 -5.90 -7.12
N ARG A 344 -5.90 -5.75 -6.62
CA ARG A 344 -6.99 -5.04 -7.27
C ARG A 344 -7.31 -3.76 -6.53
N LEU A 345 -7.44 -2.67 -7.24
CA LEU A 345 -7.80 -1.34 -6.73
C LEU A 345 -9.18 -0.96 -7.28
N ILE A 346 -9.97 -0.27 -6.47
CA ILE A 346 -11.18 0.43 -6.91
C ILE A 346 -10.91 1.91 -6.71
N ILE A 347 -10.86 2.68 -7.80
CA ILE A 347 -10.53 4.10 -7.80
C ILE A 347 -11.78 4.88 -8.23
N ASP A 348 -12.14 5.89 -7.46
CA ASP A 348 -13.26 6.78 -7.76
C ASP A 348 -13.01 7.55 -9.06
N SER A 349 -13.98 7.53 -9.97
CA SER A 349 -13.81 8.17 -11.29
C SER A 349 -13.91 9.68 -11.27
N GLU A 350 -14.52 10.27 -10.25
CA GLU A 350 -14.76 11.72 -10.15
C GLU A 350 -13.63 12.42 -9.39
N THR A 351 -13.12 11.77 -8.35
CA THR A 351 -12.12 12.33 -7.42
C THR A 351 -10.74 11.74 -7.58
N ALA A 352 -10.58 10.63 -8.31
CA ALA A 352 -9.34 9.86 -8.40
C ALA A 352 -8.84 9.34 -7.03
N GLU A 353 -9.70 9.27 -6.01
CA GLU A 353 -9.35 8.68 -4.72
C GLU A 353 -9.38 7.14 -4.78
N LEU A 354 -8.45 6.51 -4.08
CA LEU A 354 -8.51 5.07 -3.84
C LEU A 354 -9.64 4.79 -2.84
N LEU A 355 -10.62 3.97 -3.24
CA LEU A 355 -11.76 3.62 -2.39
C LEU A 355 -11.52 2.30 -1.67
N GLN A 356 -10.94 1.33 -2.37
CA GLN A 356 -10.69 -0.02 -1.85
C GLN A 356 -9.50 -0.65 -2.56
N TYR A 357 -8.74 -1.47 -1.85
CA TYR A 357 -7.82 -2.41 -2.46
C TYR A 357 -7.98 -3.81 -1.88
N GLU A 358 -7.71 -4.80 -2.71
CA GLU A 358 -7.82 -6.22 -2.39
C GLU A 358 -6.53 -6.92 -2.80
N MET A 359 -6.12 -7.90 -2.00
CA MET A 359 -5.02 -8.79 -2.30
C MET A 359 -5.53 -10.22 -2.38
N TRP A 360 -5.16 -10.88 -3.47
CA TRP A 360 -5.56 -12.25 -3.77
C TRP A 360 -4.30 -13.08 -4.03
N ASP A 361 -4.20 -14.26 -3.40
CA ASP A 361 -3.25 -15.30 -3.82
C ASP A 361 -3.98 -16.27 -4.73
N ARG A 362 -3.71 -16.19 -6.04
CA ARG A 362 -4.54 -16.83 -7.08
C ARG A 362 -6.00 -16.40 -6.88
N GLU A 363 -6.87 -17.35 -6.54
CA GLU A 363 -8.31 -17.13 -6.33
C GLU A 363 -8.67 -17.06 -4.83
N ARG A 364 -7.68 -17.04 -3.94
CA ARG A 364 -7.90 -16.98 -2.49
C ARG A 364 -7.81 -15.53 -2.01
N PRO A 365 -8.90 -14.95 -1.47
CA PRO A 365 -8.85 -13.61 -0.90
C PRO A 365 -7.98 -13.63 0.36
N MET A 366 -7.04 -12.69 0.42
CA MET A 366 -6.13 -12.57 1.56
C MET A 366 -6.51 -11.38 2.42
N LEU A 367 -6.71 -10.24 1.78
CA LEU A 367 -6.89 -8.94 2.39
C LEU A 367 -7.84 -8.12 1.53
N LYS A 368 -8.71 -7.37 2.18
CA LYS A 368 -9.52 -6.31 1.57
C LYS A 368 -9.52 -5.12 2.51
N VAL A 369 -9.09 -3.96 2.01
CA VAL A 369 -9.08 -2.71 2.78
C VAL A 369 -9.97 -1.71 2.08
N THR A 370 -10.95 -1.21 2.79
CA THR A 370 -11.86 -0.16 2.32
C THR A 370 -11.52 1.14 3.02
N LEU A 371 -11.15 2.16 2.25
CA LEU A 371 -10.75 3.47 2.77
C LEU A 371 -12.01 4.31 2.98
N GLU A 372 -12.50 4.35 4.22
CA GLU A 372 -13.75 5.02 4.56
C GLU A 372 -13.59 6.54 4.51
N GLN A 373 -12.44 7.05 4.95
CA GLN A 373 -12.13 8.48 4.94
C GLN A 373 -10.62 8.72 5.01
N MET A 374 -10.14 9.71 4.25
CA MET A 374 -8.77 10.23 4.36
C MET A 374 -8.80 11.76 4.35
N GLY A 375 -7.78 12.39 4.93
CA GLY A 375 -7.66 13.84 4.84
C GLY A 375 -6.78 14.47 5.91
N TRP A 376 -6.65 15.78 5.82
CA TRP A 376 -5.91 16.57 6.79
C TRP A 376 -6.73 16.83 8.06
N SER A 377 -6.04 16.78 9.21
CA SER A 377 -6.56 17.23 10.49
C SER A 377 -5.49 18.03 11.22
N ASP A 378 -5.87 19.11 11.90
CA ASP A 378 -4.94 19.92 12.69
C ASP A 378 -4.88 19.51 14.16
N THR A 379 -5.85 18.71 14.60
CA THR A 379 -6.00 18.28 16.00
C THR A 379 -5.92 16.75 16.09
N LEU A 380 -5.06 16.26 16.98
CA LEU A 380 -4.95 14.83 17.23
C LEU A 380 -6.27 14.27 17.77
N GLY A 381 -6.85 13.29 17.07
CA GLY A 381 -8.12 12.67 17.45
C GLY A 381 -9.37 13.29 16.81
N GLU A 382 -9.24 14.42 16.11
CA GLU A 382 -10.34 14.98 15.30
C GLU A 382 -10.27 14.45 13.88
N ARG A 383 -11.43 14.07 13.33
CA ARG A 383 -11.54 13.67 11.91
C ARG A 383 -11.44 14.91 10.99
N PRO A 384 -10.99 14.75 9.74
CA PRO A 384 -11.03 15.81 8.75
C PRO A 384 -12.44 16.38 8.61
N LYS A 385 -12.52 17.71 8.47
CA LYS A 385 -13.77 18.39 8.12
C LYS A 385 -13.98 18.24 6.61
N GLY A 386 -15.16 17.76 6.22
CA GLY A 386 -15.54 17.57 4.82
C GLY A 386 -15.81 18.89 4.09
#